data_AF-A0A7L2RHV3-F1
#
_entry.id   AF-A0A7L2RHV3-F1
#
_cell.length_a   1.000
_cell.length_b   1.000
_cell.length_c   1.000
_cell.angle_alpha   90.00
_cell.angle_beta   90.00
_cell.angle_gamma   90.00
#
_symmetry.space_group_name_H-M   'P 1'
#
loop_
_entity.id
_entity.type
_entity.pdbx_description
1 polymer ?
#
loop_
_entity_poly.entity_id
_entity_poly.type
_entity_poly.pdbx_seq_one_letter_code
_entity_poly.pdbx_strand_id
1 'polypeptide(L)'
;DDYIKSWEDNQPGDEALDTTKDPCQKVKCSRHKVCVAQGYQRAMCISRKKLEHRIKPLGPKVHGGCKPCHAAPLAAVCGSDGHTYSSECKLEQQACLASKQLTVRCEGQCPCPTPHSPASDSKQDLCTGQDLADLGDRLRDWFQLLRENAKQNGSGGLPASPTTALERSVAAACKEAVGWMFSRLDTSGDLFLEAAELAAINLDKYEVCIRAFFNSCDTSKDGRVSAPEWCFCFWREKPPCLRELEKIQIQEATKKKPAGTFIPSCDEDGYYRRAQCEPGGGECWCVDQHGAELTGTRGHGSPDCDEATGFSGDFGSSVGWEDEEEKEPEEAGEEGEEEEGETGEGDDGGY
;
A
#
# COMPACT_ATOMS: atom_id res chain seq x y z
N ASP A 1 -54.87 -8.70 25.16
CA ASP A 1 -53.81 -9.12 26.10
C ASP A 1 -52.86 -10.10 25.44
N ASP A 2 -51.67 -9.62 25.05
CA ASP A 2 -50.55 -10.46 24.63
C ASP A 2 -49.55 -10.54 25.80
N TYR A 3 -49.57 -11.64 26.53
CA TYR A 3 -48.70 -11.85 27.68
C TYR A 3 -47.39 -12.52 27.27
N ILE A 4 -46.32 -11.74 27.18
CA ILE A 4 -44.93 -12.21 27.07
C ILE A 4 -44.38 -12.29 28.49
N LYS A 5 -43.74 -13.42 28.85
CA LYS A 5 -43.09 -13.58 30.15
C LYS A 5 -41.59 -13.79 29.97
N SER A 6 -40.81 -12.72 30.13
CA SER A 6 -39.38 -12.83 30.46
C SER A 6 -39.25 -13.45 31.85
N TRP A 7 -38.19 -14.22 32.06
CA TRP A 7 -37.66 -14.48 33.40
C TRP A 7 -36.37 -13.67 33.48
N GLU A 8 -36.43 -12.53 34.17
CA GLU A 8 -35.28 -11.71 34.48
C GLU A 8 -34.76 -12.10 35.85
N ASP A 9 -33.51 -12.55 35.89
CA ASP A 9 -32.70 -12.53 37.10
C ASP A 9 -32.07 -11.12 37.21
N ASN A 10 -31.92 -10.59 38.42
CA ASN A 10 -31.66 -9.17 38.63
C ASN A 10 -30.16 -8.84 38.55
N GLN A 11 -29.75 -8.08 37.52
CA GLN A 11 -28.68 -7.08 37.66
C GLN A 11 -28.66 -6.08 36.49
N PRO A 12 -28.53 -4.76 36.75
CA PRO A 12 -28.35 -3.76 35.70
C PRO A 12 -26.86 -3.63 35.34
N GLY A 13 -26.50 -4.09 34.14
CA GLY A 13 -25.17 -3.92 33.56
C GLY A 13 -25.29 -3.78 32.04
N ASP A 14 -24.50 -2.86 31.48
CA ASP A 14 -24.53 -2.43 30.07
C ASP A 14 -24.22 -3.59 29.08
N GLU A 15 -25.23 -4.40 28.70
CA GLU A 15 -25.12 -5.33 27.58
C GLU A 15 -25.32 -4.56 26.27
N ALA A 16 -24.19 -4.19 25.64
CA ALA A 16 -24.17 -3.64 24.28
C ALA A 16 -24.92 -4.58 23.31
N LEU A 17 -25.58 -4.00 22.30
CA LEU A 17 -26.52 -4.66 21.40
C LEU A 17 -25.85 -5.73 20.51
N ASP A 18 -25.69 -6.96 21.03
CA ASP A 18 -25.30 -8.14 20.26
C ASP A 18 -26.39 -8.51 19.24
N THR A 19 -26.12 -8.22 17.97
CA THR A 19 -27.03 -8.49 16.85
C THR A 19 -27.04 -9.94 16.37
N THR A 20 -26.19 -10.81 16.93
CA THR A 20 -26.07 -12.23 16.54
C THR A 20 -26.99 -13.16 17.32
N LYS A 21 -27.55 -12.68 18.45
CA LYS A 21 -28.36 -13.44 19.40
C LYS A 21 -29.82 -13.56 18.90
N ASP A 22 -30.33 -14.78 18.70
CA ASP A 22 -31.74 -14.98 18.32
C ASP A 22 -32.67 -14.54 19.49
N PRO A 23 -33.51 -13.49 19.32
CA PRO A 23 -34.38 -13.02 20.39
C PRO A 23 -35.42 -14.06 20.82
N CYS A 24 -35.69 -15.10 20.03
CA CYS A 24 -36.57 -16.21 20.39
C CYS A 24 -35.93 -17.27 21.29
N GLN A 25 -34.60 -17.28 21.48
CA GLN A 25 -33.87 -18.36 22.16
C GLN A 25 -34.31 -18.57 23.64
N LYS A 26 -34.77 -17.51 24.32
CA LYS A 26 -35.27 -17.55 25.70
C LYS A 26 -36.80 -17.40 25.84
N VAL A 27 -37.55 -17.33 24.74
CA VAL A 27 -38.99 -16.96 24.75
C VAL A 27 -39.91 -18.17 24.58
N LYS A 28 -40.66 -18.52 25.63
CA LYS A 28 -41.70 -19.56 25.58
C LYS A 28 -43.09 -18.98 25.30
N CYS A 29 -43.62 -19.29 24.13
CA CYS A 29 -44.97 -18.92 23.72
C CYS A 29 -46.05 -19.87 24.28
N SER A 30 -47.28 -19.38 24.41
CA SER A 30 -48.44 -20.18 24.81
C SER A 30 -48.71 -21.35 23.84
N ARG A 31 -49.37 -22.41 24.34
CA ARG A 31 -49.78 -23.58 23.53
C ARG A 31 -50.48 -23.12 22.23
N HIS A 32 -49.99 -23.59 21.08
CA HIS A 32 -50.39 -23.23 19.70
C HIS A 32 -49.85 -21.88 19.12
N LYS A 33 -49.01 -21.15 19.84
CA LYS A 33 -48.19 -20.04 19.31
C LYS A 33 -46.73 -20.49 19.11
N VAL A 34 -46.02 -19.88 18.17
CA VAL A 34 -44.60 -20.10 17.82
C VAL A 34 -43.89 -18.75 17.91
N CYS A 35 -42.66 -18.73 18.44
CA CYS A 35 -41.85 -17.51 18.46
C CYS A 35 -41.26 -17.24 17.07
N VAL A 36 -41.32 -15.98 16.63
CA VAL A 36 -40.69 -15.50 15.41
C VAL A 36 -39.98 -14.18 15.72
N ALA A 37 -38.74 -14.02 15.27
CA ALA A 37 -38.00 -12.77 15.38
C ALA A 37 -38.54 -11.70 14.40
N GLN A 38 -38.75 -10.48 14.88
CA GLN A 38 -39.08 -9.30 14.07
C GLN A 38 -37.92 -8.30 14.14
N GLY A 39 -36.84 -8.60 13.40
CA GLY A 39 -35.56 -7.90 13.51
C GLY A 39 -34.74 -8.35 14.73
N TYR A 40 -33.57 -7.75 14.90
CA TYR A 40 -32.50 -8.21 15.81
C TYR A 40 -32.81 -8.10 17.31
N GLN A 41 -33.94 -7.53 17.72
CA GLN A 41 -34.23 -7.17 19.12
C GLN A 41 -35.63 -7.54 19.60
N ARG A 42 -36.46 -8.21 18.77
CA ARG A 42 -37.89 -8.42 19.11
C ARG A 42 -38.38 -9.82 18.80
N ALA A 43 -38.72 -10.56 19.85
CA ALA A 43 -39.46 -11.81 19.77
C ALA A 43 -40.98 -11.57 19.70
N MET A 44 -41.70 -12.30 18.85
CA MET A 44 -43.16 -12.27 18.76
C MET A 44 -43.77 -13.67 18.78
N CYS A 45 -44.75 -13.89 19.64
CA CYS A 45 -45.51 -15.16 19.70
C CYS A 45 -46.72 -15.14 18.74
N ILE A 46 -46.55 -15.72 17.56
CA ILE A 46 -47.57 -15.76 16.49
C ILE A 46 -48.30 -17.11 16.51
N SER A 47 -49.63 -17.14 16.34
CA SER A 47 -50.37 -18.42 16.28
C SER A 47 -50.04 -19.21 15.01
N ARG A 48 -49.97 -20.55 15.10
CA ARG A 48 -49.68 -21.40 13.91
C ARG A 48 -50.63 -21.12 12.75
N LYS A 49 -51.93 -20.94 13.01
CA LYS A 49 -52.94 -20.55 12.01
C LYS A 49 -52.66 -19.21 11.30
N LYS A 50 -52.00 -18.26 11.98
CA LYS A 50 -51.60 -16.96 11.38
C LYS A 50 -50.26 -17.06 10.65
N LEU A 51 -49.41 -18.02 11.02
CA LEU A 51 -48.20 -18.38 10.28
C LEU A 51 -48.56 -19.09 8.96
N GLU A 52 -49.50 -20.04 8.98
CA GLU A 52 -50.04 -20.74 7.79
C GLU A 52 -50.69 -19.78 6.78
N HIS A 53 -51.27 -18.67 7.24
CA HIS A 53 -51.78 -17.62 6.36
C HIS A 53 -50.69 -16.68 5.78
N ARG A 54 -49.48 -16.68 6.34
CA ARG A 54 -48.30 -15.98 5.77
C ARG A 54 -47.42 -16.91 4.92
N ILE A 55 -47.47 -18.22 5.20
CA ILE A 55 -46.88 -19.30 4.40
C ILE A 55 -47.99 -20.02 3.62
N LYS A 56 -48.89 -19.26 2.99
CA LYS A 56 -49.58 -19.77 1.81
C LYS A 56 -48.53 -19.77 0.69
N PRO A 57 -48.13 -20.92 0.11
CA PRO A 57 -47.53 -20.87 -1.20
C PRO A 57 -48.58 -20.21 -2.11
N LEU A 58 -48.25 -19.05 -2.68
CA LEU A 58 -49.02 -18.54 -3.82
C LEU A 58 -48.73 -19.46 -5.00
N GLY A 59 -49.48 -20.58 -5.05
CA GLY A 59 -49.75 -21.27 -6.29
C GLY A 59 -50.19 -20.23 -7.33
N PRO A 60 -49.75 -20.37 -8.59
CA PRO A 60 -49.60 -19.25 -9.50
C PRO A 60 -50.96 -18.62 -9.82
N LYS A 61 -51.24 -17.46 -9.21
CA LYS A 61 -52.19 -16.52 -9.80
C LYS A 61 -51.51 -15.95 -11.05
N VAL A 62 -51.87 -16.55 -12.18
CA VAL A 62 -51.50 -16.10 -13.53
C VAL A 62 -52.01 -14.68 -13.73
N HIS A 63 -51.16 -13.70 -13.42
CA HIS A 63 -51.33 -12.33 -13.84
C HIS A 63 -50.59 -12.14 -15.17
N GLY A 64 -51.38 -12.18 -16.26
CA GLY A 64 -51.03 -11.67 -17.58
C GLY A 64 -49.74 -12.20 -18.22
N GLY A 65 -49.78 -13.39 -18.84
CA GLY A 65 -48.84 -13.81 -19.89
C GLY A 65 -47.36 -14.04 -19.53
N CYS A 66 -46.88 -13.54 -18.40
CA CYS A 66 -45.47 -13.55 -18.02
C CYS A 66 -45.05 -14.90 -17.41
N LYS A 67 -43.96 -15.47 -17.93
CA LYS A 67 -43.39 -16.73 -17.42
C LYS A 67 -42.80 -16.54 -16.01
N PRO A 68 -43.16 -17.37 -15.01
CA PRO A 68 -42.51 -17.34 -13.70
C PRO A 68 -41.10 -17.91 -13.75
N CYS A 69 -40.15 -17.25 -13.09
CA CYS A 69 -38.79 -17.74 -12.90
C CYS A 69 -38.71 -18.67 -11.70
N HIS A 70 -38.49 -19.96 -11.95
CA HIS A 70 -38.20 -20.95 -10.91
C HIS A 70 -36.70 -20.99 -10.63
N ALA A 71 -36.31 -20.80 -9.36
CA ALA A 71 -34.97 -21.04 -8.79
C ALA A 71 -33.78 -20.90 -9.78
N ALA A 72 -33.68 -19.74 -10.44
CA ALA A 72 -32.59 -19.46 -11.37
C ALA A 72 -31.26 -19.31 -10.62
N PRO A 73 -30.10 -19.58 -11.28
CA PRO A 73 -28.80 -19.24 -10.74
C PRO A 73 -28.73 -17.77 -10.32
N LEU A 74 -28.03 -17.48 -9.21
CA LEU A 74 -27.82 -16.13 -8.69
C LEU A 74 -26.72 -15.39 -9.49
N ALA A 75 -26.92 -15.28 -10.80
CA ALA A 75 -26.10 -14.46 -11.69
C ALA A 75 -26.77 -13.08 -11.81
N ALA A 76 -26.37 -12.12 -10.97
CA ALA A 76 -26.92 -10.78 -11.01
C ALA A 76 -26.61 -10.10 -12.37
N VAL A 77 -27.55 -9.30 -12.86
CA VAL A 77 -27.42 -8.57 -14.13
C VAL A 77 -27.89 -7.13 -13.99
N CYS A 78 -27.27 -6.20 -14.72
CA CYS A 78 -27.70 -4.82 -14.80
C CYS A 78 -28.72 -4.63 -15.92
N GLY A 79 -29.85 -3.99 -15.64
CA GLY A 79 -30.87 -3.67 -16.62
C GLY A 79 -30.61 -2.39 -17.42
N SER A 80 -31.27 -2.26 -18.57
CA SER A 80 -31.28 -1.04 -19.40
C SER A 80 -31.89 0.19 -18.70
N ASP A 81 -32.59 -0.02 -17.60
CA ASP A 81 -33.12 1.00 -16.69
C ASP A 81 -32.16 1.35 -15.53
N GLY A 82 -30.93 0.83 -15.54
CA GLY A 82 -29.92 1.07 -14.51
C GLY A 82 -30.19 0.35 -13.18
N HIS A 83 -31.13 -0.59 -13.13
CA HIS A 83 -31.44 -1.37 -11.93
C HIS A 83 -30.79 -2.75 -11.98
N THR A 84 -30.28 -3.22 -10.83
CA THR A 84 -29.70 -4.56 -10.70
C THR A 84 -30.80 -5.60 -10.46
N TYR A 85 -30.80 -6.66 -11.26
CA TYR A 85 -31.68 -7.82 -11.14
C TYR A 85 -30.90 -9.04 -10.62
N SER A 86 -31.58 -9.91 -9.87
CA SER A 86 -30.95 -11.11 -9.26
C SER A 86 -30.69 -12.25 -10.25
N SER A 87 -31.30 -12.18 -11.44
CA SER A 87 -31.04 -13.04 -12.60
C SER A 87 -31.60 -12.40 -13.86
N GLU A 88 -31.12 -12.80 -15.03
CA GLU A 88 -31.69 -12.41 -16.32
C GLU A 88 -33.19 -12.74 -16.41
N CYS A 89 -33.60 -13.94 -15.98
CA CYS A 89 -35.01 -14.32 -15.91
C CYS A 89 -35.82 -13.33 -15.04
N LYS A 90 -35.29 -12.89 -13.89
CA LYS A 90 -35.96 -11.88 -13.03
C LYS A 90 -36.13 -10.53 -13.74
N LEU A 91 -35.18 -10.13 -14.58
CA LEU A 91 -35.27 -8.95 -15.43
C LEU A 91 -36.37 -9.13 -16.48
N GLU A 92 -36.40 -10.23 -17.22
CA GLU A 92 -37.45 -10.53 -18.21
C GLU A 92 -38.86 -10.58 -17.57
N GLN A 93 -38.96 -11.18 -16.38
CA GLN A 93 -40.21 -11.23 -15.62
C GLN A 93 -40.69 -9.82 -15.27
N GLN A 94 -39.78 -8.94 -14.81
CA GLN A 94 -40.12 -7.54 -14.52
C GLN A 94 -40.45 -6.75 -15.79
N ALA A 95 -39.74 -6.99 -16.89
CA ALA A 95 -39.98 -6.39 -18.21
C ALA A 95 -41.42 -6.65 -18.66
N CYS A 96 -41.82 -7.93 -18.59
CA CYS A 96 -43.16 -8.38 -18.95
C CYS A 96 -44.23 -7.83 -17.98
N LEU A 97 -44.03 -7.91 -16.66
CA LEU A 97 -45.00 -7.41 -15.66
C LEU A 97 -45.19 -5.89 -15.71
N ALA A 98 -44.14 -5.14 -16.03
CA ALA A 98 -44.18 -3.68 -16.17
C ALA A 98 -44.60 -3.22 -17.58
N SER A 99 -44.77 -4.14 -18.54
CA SER A 99 -44.94 -3.85 -19.98
C SER A 99 -43.84 -2.91 -20.53
N LYS A 100 -42.60 -3.10 -20.08
CA LYS A 100 -41.42 -2.32 -20.49
C LYS A 100 -40.40 -3.21 -21.18
N GLN A 101 -39.73 -2.69 -22.20
CA GLN A 101 -38.61 -3.38 -22.84
C GLN A 101 -37.33 -3.18 -22.02
N LEU A 102 -37.12 -4.05 -21.03
CA LEU A 102 -35.86 -4.14 -20.30
C LEU A 102 -34.95 -5.17 -20.97
N THR A 103 -33.67 -4.85 -21.09
CA THR A 103 -32.62 -5.76 -21.59
C THR A 103 -31.43 -5.75 -20.63
N VAL A 104 -30.63 -6.81 -20.63
CA VAL A 104 -29.35 -6.82 -19.91
C VAL A 104 -28.40 -5.81 -20.56
N ARG A 105 -27.87 -4.88 -19.76
CA ARG A 105 -26.82 -3.92 -20.14
C ARG A 105 -25.42 -4.48 -19.89
N CYS A 106 -25.25 -5.26 -18.83
CA CYS A 106 -24.04 -6.01 -18.51
C CYS A 106 -24.35 -7.08 -17.45
N GLU A 107 -23.48 -8.07 -17.34
CA GLU A 107 -23.46 -9.01 -16.22
C GLU A 107 -22.91 -8.30 -14.95
N GLY A 108 -23.40 -8.68 -13.78
CA GLY A 108 -23.06 -8.06 -12.49
C GLY A 108 -24.06 -6.99 -12.02
N GLN A 109 -23.62 -6.14 -11.09
CA GLN A 109 -24.42 -5.04 -10.54
C GLN A 109 -24.28 -3.77 -11.40
N CYS A 110 -25.33 -2.96 -11.50
CA CYS A 110 -25.23 -1.60 -12.03
C CYS A 110 -24.41 -0.69 -11.08
N PRO A 111 -23.67 0.32 -11.60
CA PRO A 111 -23.53 0.70 -13.01
C PRO A 111 -22.56 -0.21 -13.78
N CYS A 112 -22.81 -0.38 -15.08
CA CYS A 112 -21.96 -1.22 -15.93
C CYS A 112 -20.57 -0.61 -16.17
N PRO A 113 -19.50 -1.43 -16.17
CA PRO A 113 -18.20 -0.99 -16.67
C PRO A 113 -18.31 -0.63 -18.15
N THR A 114 -17.71 0.50 -18.53
CA THR A 114 -17.74 0.99 -19.92
C THR A 114 -16.81 0.16 -20.80
N PRO A 115 -17.24 -0.27 -22.00
CA PRO A 115 -16.38 -1.01 -22.92
C PRO A 115 -15.32 -0.06 -23.51
N HIS A 116 -14.10 -0.13 -22.98
CA HIS A 116 -12.91 0.33 -23.70
C HIS A 116 -12.54 -0.68 -24.81
N SER A 117 -11.93 -0.17 -25.87
CA SER A 117 -11.64 -0.87 -27.12
C SER A 117 -10.82 -2.16 -26.95
N PRO A 118 -11.00 -3.18 -27.82
CA PRO A 118 -10.40 -4.50 -27.61
C PRO A 118 -8.92 -4.62 -28.05
N ALA A 119 -8.15 -5.32 -27.20
CA ALA A 119 -7.02 -6.19 -27.52
C ALA A 119 -5.68 -5.61 -28.02
N SER A 120 -4.92 -5.02 -27.10
CA SER A 120 -3.45 -5.19 -26.87
C SER A 120 -3.06 -4.17 -25.78
N ASP A 121 -2.71 -4.51 -24.55
CA ASP A 121 -2.04 -5.71 -24.02
C ASP A 121 -2.50 -5.96 -22.55
N SER A 122 -2.06 -7.05 -21.92
CA SER A 122 -2.36 -7.37 -20.52
C SER A 122 -1.66 -6.45 -19.52
N LYS A 123 -2.25 -5.26 -19.29
CA LYS A 123 -2.07 -4.55 -18.02
C LYS A 123 -3.23 -4.87 -17.08
N GLN A 124 -2.93 -5.63 -16.02
CA GLN A 124 -3.48 -5.30 -14.70
C GLN A 124 -3.22 -3.82 -14.46
N ASP A 125 -4.11 -3.09 -13.78
CA ASP A 125 -3.88 -1.68 -13.44
C ASP A 125 -2.58 -1.54 -12.62
N LEU A 126 -1.49 -1.24 -13.33
CA LEU A 126 -0.13 -1.20 -12.80
C LEU A 126 0.06 0.15 -12.14
N CYS A 127 -0.18 0.17 -10.83
CA CYS A 127 0.18 1.25 -9.93
C CYS A 127 1.61 1.73 -10.23
N THR A 128 1.76 3.02 -10.51
CA THR A 128 3.06 3.63 -10.76
C THR A 128 3.84 3.78 -9.44
N GLY A 129 5.15 4.02 -9.52
CA GLY A 129 5.96 4.33 -8.33
C GLY A 129 5.39 5.50 -7.52
N GLN A 130 4.84 6.51 -8.20
CA GLN A 130 4.15 7.65 -7.60
C GLN A 130 2.86 7.24 -6.88
N ASP A 131 1.99 6.42 -7.50
CA ASP A 131 0.74 5.95 -6.87
C ASP A 131 1.02 5.17 -5.57
N LEU A 132 2.09 4.36 -5.58
CA LEU A 132 2.54 3.60 -4.41
C LEU A 132 3.12 4.51 -3.33
N ALA A 133 3.90 5.53 -3.69
CA ALA A 133 4.41 6.53 -2.74
C ALA A 133 3.24 7.32 -2.09
N ASP A 134 2.32 7.85 -2.90
CA ASP A 134 1.16 8.61 -2.43
C ASP A 134 0.19 7.77 -1.59
N LEU A 135 0.09 6.45 -1.85
CA LEU A 135 -0.62 5.53 -0.97
C LEU A 135 0.12 5.32 0.36
N GLY A 136 1.44 5.13 0.33
CA GLY A 136 2.28 5.05 1.52
C GLY A 136 2.12 6.29 2.41
N ASP A 137 2.13 7.48 1.83
CA ASP A 137 1.93 8.76 2.52
C ASP A 137 0.56 8.83 3.21
N ARG A 138 -0.52 8.56 2.49
CA ARG A 138 -1.89 8.57 3.02
C ARG A 138 -2.10 7.54 4.13
N LEU A 139 -1.47 6.37 4.04
CA LEU A 139 -1.51 5.36 5.11
C LEU A 139 -0.81 5.85 6.38
N ARG A 140 0.35 6.52 6.29
CA ARG A 140 1.06 7.07 7.47
C ARG A 140 0.23 8.12 8.19
N ASP A 141 -0.49 8.97 7.47
CA ASP A 141 -1.37 9.98 8.07
C ASP A 141 -2.63 9.38 8.67
N TRP A 142 -3.21 8.36 8.02
CA TRP A 142 -4.30 7.58 8.59
C TRP A 142 -3.91 6.86 9.89
N PHE A 143 -2.69 6.29 9.97
CA PHE A 143 -2.17 5.67 11.20
C PHE A 143 -1.99 6.69 12.33
N GLN A 144 -1.53 7.90 12.02
CA GLN A 144 -1.42 9.01 12.98
C GLN A 144 -2.81 9.35 13.56
N LEU A 145 -3.82 9.56 12.70
CA LEU A 145 -5.19 9.85 13.11
C LEU A 145 -5.82 8.72 13.95
N LEU A 146 -5.63 7.45 13.57
CA LEU A 146 -6.15 6.31 14.32
C LEU A 146 -5.54 6.20 15.73
N ARG A 147 -4.21 6.38 15.84
CA ARG A 147 -3.51 6.37 17.13
C ARG A 147 -3.94 7.53 18.03
N GLU A 148 -4.15 8.72 17.46
CA GLU A 148 -4.67 9.87 18.21
C GLU A 148 -6.10 9.64 18.70
N ASN A 149 -6.99 9.10 17.86
CA ASN A 149 -8.36 8.75 18.25
C ASN A 149 -8.39 7.66 19.34
N ALA A 150 -7.52 6.64 19.24
CA ALA A 150 -7.36 5.63 20.28
C ALA A 150 -6.88 6.24 21.62
N LYS A 151 -6.00 7.25 21.57
CA LYS A 151 -5.54 7.99 22.74
C LYS A 151 -6.61 8.89 23.35
N GLN A 152 -7.53 9.45 22.57
CA GLN A 152 -8.63 10.28 23.08
C GLN A 152 -9.76 9.45 23.71
N ASN A 153 -10.03 8.25 23.16
CA ASN A 153 -11.02 7.32 23.74
C ASN A 153 -10.49 6.55 24.97
N GLY A 154 -9.18 6.59 25.24
CA GLY A 154 -8.58 6.11 26.48
C GLY A 154 -8.41 7.24 27.49
N SER A 155 -9.14 7.19 28.61
CA SER A 155 -8.90 8.11 29.73
C SER A 155 -7.44 7.99 30.23
N GLY A 156 -6.88 9.12 30.68
CA GLY A 156 -5.43 9.28 30.87
C GLY A 156 -4.75 8.18 31.71
N GLY A 157 -3.93 7.39 31.04
CA GLY A 157 -3.08 6.37 31.63
C GLY A 157 -2.61 5.40 30.57
N LEU A 158 -1.29 5.23 30.42
CA LEU A 158 -0.79 4.10 29.63
C LEU A 158 -1.19 2.81 30.38
N PRO A 159 -1.91 1.86 29.76
CA PRO A 159 -1.46 0.50 29.90
C PRO A 159 -0.12 0.45 29.16
N ALA A 160 0.98 0.47 29.92
CA ALA A 160 2.19 -0.18 29.45
C ALA A 160 1.87 -1.69 29.40
N SER A 161 1.13 -2.12 28.36
CA SER A 161 1.05 -3.53 28.01
C SER A 161 2.48 -4.05 27.88
N PRO A 162 2.77 -5.27 28.35
CA PRO A 162 4.12 -5.66 28.74
C PRO A 162 4.98 -5.97 27.53
N THR A 163 5.37 -4.94 26.79
CA THR A 163 6.15 -5.10 25.58
C THR A 163 7.54 -5.59 25.94
N THR A 164 7.93 -6.65 25.26
CA THR A 164 9.25 -7.27 25.40
C THR A 164 10.36 -6.26 25.04
N ALA A 165 11.61 -6.56 25.39
CA ALA A 165 12.74 -5.72 24.94
C ALA A 165 12.78 -5.63 23.39
N LEU A 166 12.27 -6.66 22.72
CA LEU A 166 12.20 -6.79 21.27
C LEU A 166 11.19 -5.83 20.64
N GLU A 167 9.98 -5.70 21.17
CA GLU A 167 9.00 -4.69 20.69
C GLU A 167 9.45 -3.25 20.90
N ARG A 168 10.25 -2.95 21.94
CA ARG A 168 10.93 -1.64 22.04
C ARG A 168 11.95 -1.41 20.93
N SER A 169 12.62 -2.45 20.44
CA SER A 169 13.55 -2.32 19.32
C SER A 169 12.82 -2.06 18.00
N VAL A 170 11.65 -2.69 17.77
CA VAL A 170 10.79 -2.42 16.61
C VAL A 170 10.18 -1.01 16.69
N ALA A 171 9.69 -0.59 17.86
CA ALA A 171 9.16 0.77 18.05
C ALA A 171 10.24 1.86 17.95
N ALA A 172 11.48 1.59 18.39
CA ALA A 172 12.62 2.49 18.22
C ALA A 172 13.11 2.53 16.75
N ALA A 173 12.94 1.43 16.02
CA ALA A 173 13.16 1.32 14.59
C ALA A 173 11.89 1.64 13.77
N CYS A 174 11.00 2.51 14.27
CA CYS A 174 9.88 3.03 13.49
C CYS A 174 9.48 4.46 13.89
N LYS A 175 8.75 5.17 13.02
CA LYS A 175 7.95 6.33 13.45
C LYS A 175 6.77 5.81 14.28
N GLU A 176 6.65 6.27 15.53
CA GLU A 176 5.62 5.94 16.53
C GLU A 176 4.25 5.44 16.02
N ALA A 177 3.61 6.14 15.07
CA ALA A 177 2.29 5.76 14.55
C ALA A 177 2.31 4.54 13.60
N VAL A 178 3.39 4.40 12.84
CA VAL A 178 3.61 3.29 11.91
C VAL A 178 3.96 2.01 12.66
N GLY A 179 4.80 2.10 13.70
CA GLY A 179 5.11 0.99 14.60
C GLY A 179 3.89 0.56 15.42
N TRP A 180 3.08 1.52 15.89
CA TRP A 180 1.81 1.22 16.58
C TRP A 180 0.82 0.47 15.68
N MET A 181 0.75 0.79 14.38
CA MET A 181 -0.10 0.04 13.46
C MET A 181 0.45 -1.37 13.22
N PHE A 182 1.77 -1.53 13.08
CA PHE A 182 2.40 -2.85 12.96
C PHE A 182 1.98 -3.79 14.09
N SER A 183 2.19 -3.38 15.35
CA SER A 183 1.80 -4.16 16.54
C SER A 183 0.29 -4.35 16.74
N ARG A 184 -0.55 -3.72 15.89
CA ARG A 184 -2.00 -3.93 15.86
C ARG A 184 -2.44 -4.90 14.77
N LEU A 185 -1.64 -5.04 13.71
CA LEU A 185 -1.85 -5.99 12.62
C LEU A 185 -1.16 -7.34 12.91
N ASP A 186 0.01 -7.32 13.56
CA ASP A 186 0.71 -8.49 14.08
C ASP A 186 -0.08 -9.06 15.27
N THR A 187 -1.06 -9.89 14.95
CA THR A 187 -1.92 -10.60 15.90
C THR A 187 -1.31 -11.91 16.37
N SER A 188 -0.38 -12.46 15.59
CA SER A 188 0.40 -13.64 15.92
C SER A 188 1.48 -13.35 16.98
N GLY A 189 2.03 -12.13 16.97
CA GLY A 189 3.13 -11.67 17.80
C GLY A 189 4.51 -12.15 17.31
N ASP A 190 4.64 -12.52 16.04
CA ASP A 190 5.86 -13.12 15.47
C ASP A 190 6.82 -12.13 14.78
N LEU A 191 6.42 -10.85 14.69
CA LEU A 191 7.14 -9.75 14.04
C LEU A 191 7.23 -9.82 12.51
N PHE A 192 6.35 -10.61 11.89
CA PHE A 192 6.04 -10.56 10.47
C PHE A 192 4.57 -10.23 10.28
N LEU A 193 4.22 -9.65 9.14
CA LEU A 193 2.84 -9.50 8.71
C LEU A 193 2.59 -10.42 7.52
N GLU A 194 1.80 -11.46 7.74
CA GLU A 194 1.35 -12.33 6.66
C GLU A 194 0.15 -11.74 5.89
N ALA A 195 -0.16 -12.29 4.72
CA ALA A 195 -1.25 -11.82 3.88
C ALA A 195 -2.64 -11.84 4.55
N ALA A 196 -2.84 -12.66 5.59
CA ALA A 196 -4.07 -12.71 6.37
C ALA A 196 -4.17 -11.56 7.38
N GLU A 197 -3.06 -11.14 7.99
CA GLU A 197 -2.98 -10.01 8.91
C GLU A 197 -3.06 -8.68 8.15
N LEU A 198 -2.37 -8.59 7.02
CA LEU A 198 -2.52 -7.50 6.07
C LEU A 198 -3.95 -7.39 5.51
N ALA A 199 -4.75 -8.46 5.52
CA ALA A 199 -6.15 -8.38 5.11
C ALA A 199 -7.02 -7.47 6.00
N ALA A 200 -6.62 -7.23 7.26
CA ALA A 200 -7.36 -6.33 8.17
C ALA A 200 -7.21 -4.84 7.79
N ILE A 201 -6.09 -4.47 7.16
CA ILE A 201 -5.82 -3.14 6.59
C ILE A 201 -6.15 -3.06 5.09
N ASN A 202 -6.42 -4.19 4.44
CA ASN A 202 -6.61 -4.31 3.01
C ASN A 202 -7.91 -3.65 2.52
N LEU A 203 -7.82 -2.34 2.28
CA LEU A 203 -8.87 -1.46 1.78
C LEU A 203 -9.13 -1.63 0.26
N ASP A 204 -9.07 -2.85 -0.29
CA ASP A 204 -9.21 -3.15 -1.75
C ASP A 204 -10.43 -2.46 -2.42
N LYS A 205 -11.49 -2.18 -1.66
CA LYS A 205 -12.70 -1.47 -2.13
C LYS A 205 -12.50 0.04 -2.37
N TYR A 206 -11.45 0.61 -1.80
CA TYR A 206 -11.14 2.04 -1.78
C TYR A 206 -9.75 2.35 -2.35
N GLU A 207 -8.78 1.44 -2.20
CA GLU A 207 -7.39 1.59 -2.64
C GLU A 207 -6.97 0.39 -3.50
N VAL A 208 -7.01 0.54 -4.82
CA VAL A 208 -6.62 -0.52 -5.79
C VAL A 208 -5.15 -0.95 -5.61
N CYS A 209 -4.30 -0.02 -5.17
CA CYS A 209 -2.86 -0.20 -5.11
C CYS A 209 -2.32 -0.77 -3.79
N ILE A 210 -3.16 -1.04 -2.80
CA ILE A 210 -2.70 -1.42 -1.45
C ILE A 210 -1.97 -2.78 -1.42
N ARG A 211 -2.41 -3.74 -2.24
CA ARG A 211 -1.74 -5.03 -2.39
C ARG A 211 -0.39 -4.89 -3.12
N ALA A 212 -0.34 -4.06 -4.17
CA ALA A 212 0.89 -3.76 -4.89
C ALA A 212 1.90 -3.02 -4.00
N PHE A 213 1.42 -2.13 -3.13
CA PHE A 213 2.22 -1.41 -2.15
C PHE A 213 2.89 -2.35 -1.15
N PHE A 214 2.13 -3.20 -0.44
CA PHE A 214 2.73 -4.12 0.54
C PHE A 214 3.66 -5.16 -0.12
N ASN A 215 3.34 -5.61 -1.34
CA ASN A 215 4.25 -6.45 -2.13
C ASN A 215 5.55 -5.74 -2.53
N SER A 216 5.56 -4.39 -2.59
CA SER A 216 6.77 -3.60 -2.84
C SER A 216 7.58 -3.29 -1.56
N CYS A 217 6.97 -3.49 -0.39
CA CYS A 217 7.66 -3.43 0.91
C CYS A 217 8.48 -4.70 1.18
N ASP A 218 7.98 -5.88 0.76
CA ASP A 218 8.67 -7.17 0.85
C ASP A 218 9.94 -7.17 -0.04
N THR A 219 11.05 -6.79 0.57
CA THR A 219 12.36 -6.69 -0.07
C THR A 219 13.04 -8.05 -0.14
N SER A 220 12.76 -8.90 0.86
CA SER A 220 13.22 -10.29 0.93
C SER A 220 12.55 -11.21 -0.11
N LYS A 221 11.35 -10.84 -0.57
CA LYS A 221 10.45 -11.59 -1.45
C LYS A 221 10.00 -12.93 -0.86
N ASP A 222 9.85 -12.99 0.46
CA ASP A 222 9.43 -14.20 1.18
C ASP A 222 7.90 -14.35 1.33
N GLY A 223 7.13 -13.34 0.91
CA GLY A 223 5.68 -13.31 0.97
C GLY A 223 5.10 -12.78 2.28
N ARG A 224 5.95 -12.29 3.19
CA ARG A 224 5.59 -11.59 4.43
C ARG A 224 6.29 -10.23 4.44
N VAL A 225 5.81 -9.33 5.30
CA VAL A 225 6.49 -8.06 5.56
C VAL A 225 7.04 -8.10 6.97
N SER A 226 8.36 -8.22 7.12
CA SER A 226 9.00 -8.18 8.44
C SER A 226 8.89 -6.79 9.08
N ALA A 227 9.01 -6.70 10.41
CA ALA A 227 9.01 -5.42 11.10
C ALA A 227 10.00 -4.38 10.49
N PRO A 228 11.28 -4.71 10.19
CA PRO A 228 12.19 -3.76 9.53
C PRO A 228 11.75 -3.32 8.14
N GLU A 229 11.20 -4.23 7.32
CA GLU A 229 10.70 -3.91 5.97
C GLU A 229 9.47 -3.02 6.00
N TRP A 230 8.52 -3.30 6.90
CA TRP A 230 7.38 -2.42 7.16
C TRP A 230 7.84 -1.01 7.53
N CYS A 231 8.77 -0.94 8.49
CA CYS A 231 9.30 0.33 8.96
C CYS A 231 9.98 1.09 7.82
N PHE A 232 10.88 0.45 7.07
CA PHE A 232 11.59 1.06 5.94
C PHE A 232 10.64 1.49 4.81
N CYS A 233 9.63 0.70 4.48
CA CYS A 233 8.65 1.01 3.43
C CYS A 233 7.90 2.32 3.73
N PHE A 234 7.57 2.56 5.01
CA PHE A 234 6.96 3.81 5.49
C PHE A 234 7.99 4.88 5.92
N TRP A 235 9.28 4.55 5.99
CA TRP A 235 10.37 5.51 6.22
C TRP A 235 11.06 5.99 4.94
N ARG A 236 10.49 5.68 3.77
CA ARG A 236 10.79 6.41 2.53
C ARG A 236 10.50 7.90 2.76
N GLU A 237 11.51 8.63 3.21
CA GLU A 237 11.46 10.08 3.30
C GLU A 237 11.18 10.61 1.90
N LYS A 238 10.26 11.57 1.81
CA LYS A 238 9.85 12.17 0.54
C LYS A 238 11.11 12.63 -0.20
N PRO A 239 11.37 12.14 -1.44
CA PRO A 239 12.63 12.34 -2.11
C PRO A 239 12.88 13.85 -2.33
N PRO A 240 14.15 14.27 -2.36
CA PRO A 240 14.53 15.62 -1.97
C PRO A 240 13.96 16.71 -2.90
N CYS A 241 13.69 16.39 -4.17
CA CYS A 241 13.07 17.31 -5.12
C CYS A 241 11.56 17.47 -4.86
N LEU A 242 10.81 16.38 -4.69
CA LEU A 242 9.38 16.44 -4.33
C LEU A 242 9.14 17.13 -2.98
N ARG A 243 10.05 16.94 -2.01
CA ARG A 243 9.99 17.63 -0.71
C ARG A 243 10.18 19.15 -0.84
N GLU A 244 11.02 19.59 -1.77
CA GLU A 244 11.20 21.03 -2.04
C GLU A 244 10.03 21.61 -2.85
N LEU A 245 9.47 20.86 -3.82
CA LEU A 245 8.24 21.27 -4.52
C LEU A 245 7.05 21.47 -3.57
N GLU A 246 6.82 20.54 -2.65
CA GLU A 246 5.76 20.66 -1.63
C GLU A 246 5.97 21.89 -0.74
N LYS A 247 7.21 22.13 -0.30
CA LYS A 247 7.58 23.33 0.46
C LYS A 247 7.29 24.62 -0.32
N ILE A 248 7.55 24.66 -1.63
CA ILE A 248 7.20 25.79 -2.50
C ILE A 248 5.68 25.95 -2.59
N GLN A 249 4.91 24.88 -2.82
CA GLN A 249 3.44 24.92 -2.88
C GLN A 249 2.81 25.45 -1.57
N ILE A 250 3.32 25.02 -0.41
CA ILE A 250 2.87 25.52 0.90
C ILE A 250 3.20 27.02 1.07
N GLN A 251 4.35 27.48 0.58
CA GLN A 251 4.71 28.90 0.58
C GLN A 251 3.82 29.74 -0.35
N GLU A 252 3.39 29.19 -1.48
CA GLU A 252 2.39 29.82 -2.37
C GLU A 252 1.03 29.93 -1.70
N ALA A 253 0.52 28.82 -1.15
CA ALA A 253 -0.76 28.78 -0.45
C ALA A 253 -0.80 29.75 0.75
N THR A 254 0.32 29.89 1.47
CA THR A 254 0.44 30.83 2.61
C THR A 254 0.79 32.27 2.20
N LYS A 255 0.93 32.56 0.89
CA LYS A 255 1.36 33.87 0.33
C LYS A 255 2.70 34.37 0.88
N LYS A 256 3.59 33.45 1.24
CA LYS A 256 4.95 33.72 1.76
C LYS A 256 6.06 33.49 0.73
N LYS A 257 5.76 32.92 -0.45
CA LYS A 257 6.74 32.71 -1.53
C LYS A 257 7.31 34.06 -2.02
N PRO A 258 8.64 34.26 -1.99
CA PRO A 258 9.29 35.38 -2.66
C PRO A 258 9.04 35.35 -4.17
N ALA A 259 8.81 36.52 -4.78
CA ALA A 259 8.81 36.63 -6.23
C ALA A 259 10.20 36.25 -6.78
N GLY A 260 10.24 35.38 -7.80
CA GLY A 260 11.49 34.85 -8.36
C GLY A 260 12.04 33.59 -7.68
N THR A 261 11.34 32.96 -6.72
CA THR A 261 11.75 31.65 -6.21
C THR A 261 11.68 30.58 -7.30
N PHE A 262 12.85 30.03 -7.64
CA PHE A 262 13.06 28.93 -8.58
C PHE A 262 12.21 27.69 -8.25
N ILE A 263 11.73 26.99 -9.28
CA ILE A 263 10.95 25.75 -9.16
C ILE A 263 11.78 24.63 -9.80
N PRO A 264 12.28 23.64 -9.02
CA PRO A 264 13.10 22.57 -9.56
C PRO A 264 12.32 21.57 -10.41
N SER A 265 13.02 20.90 -11.31
CA SER A 265 12.51 19.80 -12.12
C SER A 265 12.85 18.45 -11.48
N CYS A 266 11.84 17.62 -11.21
CA CYS A 266 12.03 16.30 -10.61
C CYS A 266 11.85 15.17 -11.64
N ASP A 267 12.56 14.06 -11.46
CA ASP A 267 12.36 12.83 -12.21
C ASP A 267 11.12 12.03 -11.72
N GLU A 268 10.90 10.85 -12.29
CA GLU A 268 9.76 9.98 -11.97
C GLU A 268 9.87 9.33 -10.58
N ASP A 269 11.09 9.21 -10.03
CA ASP A 269 11.37 8.70 -8.68
C ASP A 269 11.36 9.83 -7.63
N GLY A 270 11.20 11.08 -8.06
CA GLY A 270 11.08 12.26 -7.21
C GLY A 270 12.41 12.90 -6.74
N TYR A 271 13.53 12.48 -7.31
CA TYR A 271 14.85 13.12 -7.16
C TYR A 271 14.99 14.28 -8.14
N TYR A 272 16.07 15.06 -8.03
CA TYR A 272 16.33 16.16 -8.95
C TYR A 272 16.78 15.63 -10.31
N ARG A 273 16.15 16.08 -11.40
CA ARG A 273 16.70 15.85 -12.75
C ARG A 273 18.09 16.46 -12.84
N ARG A 274 19.02 15.76 -13.49
CA ARG A 274 20.40 16.26 -13.65
C ARG A 274 20.47 17.65 -14.25
N ALA A 275 19.68 17.97 -15.27
CA ALA A 275 19.58 19.32 -15.81
C ALA A 275 18.46 20.11 -15.10
N GLN A 276 18.81 21.27 -14.53
CA GLN A 276 17.90 22.25 -13.96
C GLN A 276 17.94 23.52 -14.81
N CYS A 277 16.79 24.12 -15.13
CA CYS A 277 16.68 25.26 -16.04
C CYS A 277 15.70 26.31 -15.51
N GLU A 278 16.09 27.58 -15.54
CA GLU A 278 15.24 28.67 -15.08
C GLU A 278 14.03 28.93 -16.02
N PRO A 279 12.80 29.07 -15.49
CA PRO A 279 11.62 29.33 -16.30
C PRO A 279 11.74 30.61 -17.14
N GLY A 280 11.48 30.49 -18.44
CA GLY A 280 11.51 31.63 -19.38
C GLY A 280 12.77 31.71 -20.26
N GLY A 281 13.65 30.71 -20.21
CA GLY A 281 14.88 30.68 -21.02
C GLY A 281 16.06 31.39 -20.35
N GLY A 282 16.13 31.30 -19.02
CA GLY A 282 17.28 31.79 -18.26
C GLY A 282 18.45 30.79 -18.26
N GLU A 283 19.24 30.81 -17.20
CA GLU A 283 20.35 29.87 -17.03
C GLU A 283 19.87 28.45 -16.76
N CYS A 284 20.64 27.48 -17.22
CA CYS A 284 20.54 26.07 -16.85
C CYS A 284 21.87 25.61 -16.24
N TRP A 285 21.82 24.63 -15.35
CA TRP A 285 22.98 24.02 -14.69
C TRP A 285 22.73 22.54 -14.42
N CYS A 286 23.81 21.78 -14.17
CA CYS A 286 23.70 20.40 -13.75
C CYS A 286 23.66 20.29 -12.21
N VAL A 287 22.92 19.30 -11.69
CA VAL A 287 22.82 18.97 -10.27
C VAL A 287 23.00 17.47 -10.02
N ASP A 288 23.36 17.12 -8.78
CA ASP A 288 23.25 15.75 -8.27
C ASP A 288 21.80 15.37 -7.93
N GLN A 289 21.56 14.11 -7.57
CA GLN A 289 20.22 13.60 -7.20
C GLN A 289 19.58 14.33 -6.01
N HIS A 290 20.37 15.02 -5.18
CA HIS A 290 19.92 15.76 -3.99
C HIS A 290 19.71 17.26 -4.26
N GLY A 291 20.05 17.74 -5.46
CA GLY A 291 19.89 19.13 -5.89
C GLY A 291 21.12 20.02 -5.69
N ALA A 292 22.30 19.46 -5.39
CA ALA A 292 23.54 20.21 -5.30
C ALA A 292 24.08 20.55 -6.70
N GLU A 293 24.33 21.84 -6.97
CA GLU A 293 24.85 22.32 -8.26
C GLU A 293 26.29 21.85 -8.51
N LEU A 294 26.53 21.27 -9.69
CA LEU A 294 27.86 20.91 -10.15
C LEU A 294 28.59 22.18 -10.60
N THR A 295 29.66 22.53 -9.90
CA THR A 295 30.42 23.78 -10.09
C THR A 295 30.86 23.96 -11.55
N GLY A 296 30.56 25.12 -12.13
CA GLY A 296 30.94 25.48 -13.50
C GLY A 296 30.00 24.99 -14.60
N THR A 297 28.91 24.30 -14.27
CA THR A 297 27.93 23.81 -15.28
C THR A 297 26.83 24.82 -15.63
N ARG A 298 26.77 25.96 -14.93
CA ARG A 298 25.79 27.04 -15.13
C ARG A 298 26.07 27.82 -16.41
N GLY A 299 25.12 27.84 -17.34
CA GLY A 299 25.21 28.56 -18.60
C GLY A 299 23.87 28.73 -19.31
N HIS A 300 23.89 29.36 -20.49
CA HIS A 300 22.67 29.60 -21.29
C HIS A 300 22.53 28.55 -22.40
N GLY A 301 21.50 27.72 -22.31
CA GLY A 301 21.26 26.57 -23.20
C GLY A 301 21.00 25.30 -22.41
N SER A 302 20.84 24.15 -23.09
CA SER A 302 20.73 22.86 -22.40
C SER A 302 22.14 22.31 -22.12
N PRO A 303 22.60 22.22 -20.86
CA PRO A 303 23.87 21.59 -20.54
C PRO A 303 23.77 20.07 -20.79
N ASP A 304 24.88 19.46 -21.20
CA ASP A 304 25.05 18.02 -21.13
C ASP A 304 25.45 17.66 -19.69
N CYS A 305 24.71 16.75 -19.07
CA CYS A 305 24.90 16.35 -17.68
C CYS A 305 25.17 14.85 -17.51
N ASP A 306 25.41 14.09 -18.59
CA ASP A 306 25.62 12.63 -18.51
C ASP A 306 27.09 12.23 -18.25
N GLU A 307 28.08 13.08 -18.54
CA GLU A 307 29.51 12.79 -18.28
C GLU A 307 29.90 12.77 -16.79
N ALA A 308 29.07 13.28 -15.87
CA ALA A 308 29.41 13.46 -14.46
C ALA A 308 29.42 12.16 -13.61
N THR A 309 29.44 10.98 -14.23
CA THR A 309 29.60 9.68 -13.54
C THR A 309 31.05 9.19 -13.43
N GLY A 310 32.01 9.92 -14.02
CA GLY A 310 33.42 9.52 -14.12
C GLY A 310 34.36 9.96 -13.00
N PHE A 311 34.00 10.89 -12.12
CA PHE A 311 34.90 11.41 -11.06
C PHE A 311 34.78 10.67 -9.73
N SER A 312 34.97 9.35 -9.77
CA SER A 312 35.22 8.52 -8.59
C SER A 312 36.63 7.92 -8.64
N GLY A 313 37.60 8.70 -8.17
CA GLY A 313 38.89 8.20 -7.68
C GLY A 313 39.83 7.54 -8.68
N ASP A 314 40.49 8.32 -9.54
CA ASP A 314 41.86 8.00 -9.96
C ASP A 314 42.69 9.28 -10.16
N PHE A 315 43.50 9.64 -9.17
CA PHE A 315 44.68 10.49 -9.37
C PHE A 315 45.89 9.55 -9.45
N GLY A 316 45.92 8.76 -10.52
CA GLY A 316 47.04 7.91 -10.87
C GLY A 316 48.28 8.74 -11.20
N SER A 317 49.43 8.22 -10.79
CA SER A 317 50.74 8.84 -11.02
C SER A 317 51.09 9.04 -12.50
N SER A 318 52.09 9.90 -12.73
CA SER A 318 52.98 9.93 -13.91
C SER A 318 52.63 10.87 -15.08
N VAL A 319 52.99 12.15 -14.89
CA VAL A 319 53.87 12.88 -15.83
C VAL A 319 54.98 13.53 -14.96
N GLY A 320 56.27 13.53 -15.29
CA GLY A 320 56.93 13.31 -16.58
C GLY A 320 57.43 14.65 -17.12
N TRP A 321 58.76 14.79 -17.28
CA TRP A 321 59.54 16.04 -17.48
C TRP A 321 59.59 16.89 -16.19
N GLU A 322 60.71 17.46 -15.72
CA GLU A 322 62.13 17.52 -16.18
C GLU A 322 63.09 17.64 -14.94
N ASP A 323 64.41 17.80 -15.17
CA ASP A 323 65.55 17.80 -14.22
C ASP A 323 65.57 18.86 -13.08
N GLU A 324 66.19 18.52 -11.92
CA GLU A 324 67.47 19.14 -11.45
C GLU A 324 68.07 18.45 -10.18
N GLU A 325 69.33 18.03 -10.31
CA GLU A 325 70.44 17.99 -9.33
C GLU A 325 70.18 17.82 -7.79
N GLU A 326 70.59 16.66 -7.21
CA GLU A 326 71.86 16.51 -6.45
C GLU A 326 71.96 15.19 -5.62
N LYS A 327 73.11 14.49 -5.75
CA LYS A 327 73.89 13.81 -4.68
C LYS A 327 73.58 12.37 -4.19
N GLU A 328 74.31 11.42 -4.81
CA GLU A 328 75.20 10.35 -4.25
C GLU A 328 75.23 10.09 -2.71
N PRO A 329 75.55 8.86 -2.20
CA PRO A 329 76.25 7.76 -2.90
C PRO A 329 75.75 6.30 -2.73
N GLU A 330 76.25 5.41 -3.62
CA GLU A 330 76.71 4.00 -3.48
C GLU A 330 76.13 3.08 -2.37
N GLU A 331 75.75 1.81 -2.58
CA GLU A 331 76.45 0.66 -3.21
C GLU A 331 75.42 -0.33 -3.81
N ALA A 332 75.49 -0.74 -5.08
CA ALA A 332 76.37 -1.77 -5.69
C ALA A 332 75.91 -3.23 -5.48
N GLY A 333 75.45 -3.88 -6.56
CA GLY A 333 75.30 -5.35 -6.60
C GLY A 333 74.19 -5.93 -7.50
N GLU A 334 74.30 -5.82 -8.82
CA GLU A 334 73.67 -6.80 -9.74
C GLU A 334 74.68 -7.28 -10.79
N GLU A 335 74.83 -8.60 -10.82
CA GLU A 335 74.90 -9.51 -11.98
C GLU A 335 75.94 -9.34 -13.11
N GLY A 336 76.41 -10.50 -13.58
CA GLY A 336 77.36 -10.65 -14.69
C GLY A 336 77.77 -12.11 -14.88
N GLU A 337 76.91 -12.90 -15.52
CA GLU A 337 77.30 -14.18 -16.12
C GLU A 337 77.86 -13.97 -17.55
N GLU A 338 78.60 -14.99 -18.02
CA GLU A 338 79.19 -15.20 -19.36
C GLU A 338 80.58 -14.59 -19.62
N GLU A 339 81.60 -15.30 -20.18
CA GLU A 339 81.77 -16.76 -20.45
C GLU A 339 83.28 -17.10 -20.62
N GLU A 340 83.61 -18.40 -20.62
CA GLU A 340 84.84 -19.09 -21.10
C GLU A 340 86.27 -18.69 -20.61
N GLY A 341 87.08 -19.69 -20.21
CA GLY A 341 88.49 -19.51 -19.83
C GLY A 341 89.19 -20.77 -19.32
N GLU A 342 89.66 -21.60 -20.26
CA GLU A 342 90.30 -22.93 -20.14
C GLU A 342 91.41 -23.15 -19.05
N THR A 343 91.58 -24.43 -18.67
CA THR A 343 92.75 -25.10 -18.00
C THR A 343 92.94 -25.04 -16.47
N GLY A 344 93.43 -26.16 -15.88
CA GLY A 344 94.21 -26.12 -14.62
C GLY A 344 93.86 -27.12 -13.51
N GLU A 345 94.34 -28.35 -13.64
CA GLU A 345 94.40 -29.48 -12.69
C GLU A 345 94.58 -29.22 -11.17
N GLY A 346 94.02 -30.15 -10.37
CA GLY A 346 94.47 -30.53 -9.02
C GLY A 346 93.78 -29.80 -7.86
N ASP A 347 93.67 -30.34 -6.65
CA ASP A 347 93.94 -31.63 -5.99
C ASP A 347 93.56 -31.41 -4.50
N ASP A 348 93.45 -32.46 -3.67
CA ASP A 348 93.30 -32.50 -2.19
C ASP A 348 92.78 -31.25 -1.43
N GLY A 349 91.67 -31.34 -0.68
CA GLY A 349 91.69 -31.93 0.67
C GLY A 349 91.93 -30.82 1.72
N GLY A 350 91.04 -30.51 2.66
CA GLY A 350 90.41 -31.35 3.66
C GLY A 350 90.39 -30.58 5.00
N TYR A 351 89.68 -31.11 6.00
CA TYR A 351 89.47 -30.61 7.39
C TYR A 351 88.78 -29.24 7.57
#